data_AF-A0A3D5Q653-F1
#
_entry.id   AF-A0A3D5Q653-F1
#
_cell.length_a   1.000
_cell.length_b   1.000
_cell.length_c   1.000
_cell.angle_alpha   90.00
_cell.angle_beta   90.00
_cell.angle_gamma   90.00
#
_symmetry.space_group_name_H-M   'P 1'
#
loop_
_entity.id
_entity.type
_entity.pdbx_description
1 polymer ?
#
loop_
_entity_poly.entity_id
_entity_poly.type
_entity_poly.pdbx_seq_one_letter_code
_entity_poly.pdbx_strand_id
1 'polypeptide(L)'
;MVSAKREQTAGCRIGVVQMVSTGDIEANLAQADTLLEEATAGGARIAVFPENFAVLATRQMQAQGQTEAGSHPRIRQWLSERARHHNLWIVGGSPP
;
A
#
# COMPACT_ATOMS: atom_id res chain seq x y z
N MET A 1 6.79 46.62 9.16
CA MET A 1 7.17 45.27 8.72
C MET A 1 5.90 44.45 8.59
N VAL A 2 5.47 44.16 7.36
CA VAL A 2 4.27 43.34 7.10
C VAL A 2 4.64 41.89 7.37
N SER A 3 4.02 41.27 8.36
CA SER A 3 4.20 39.84 8.66
C SER A 3 3.53 39.05 7.54
N ALA A 4 4.34 38.47 6.65
CA ALA A 4 3.85 37.60 5.59
C ALA A 4 3.25 36.34 6.24
N LYS A 5 1.93 36.22 6.20
CA LYS A 5 1.21 35.00 6.54
C LYS A 5 1.71 33.94 5.54
N ARG A 6 2.53 32.98 6.00
CA ARG A 6 2.86 31.82 5.18
C ARG A 6 1.54 31.16 4.82
N GLU A 7 1.18 31.16 3.54
CA GLU A 7 0.14 30.26 3.06
C GLU A 7 0.64 28.85 3.32
N GLN A 8 0.06 28.22 4.32
CA GLN A 8 0.24 26.81 4.59
C GLN A 8 -0.46 26.12 3.41
N THR A 9 0.28 25.74 2.35
CA THR A 9 -0.21 24.71 1.42
C THR A 9 -0.68 23.56 2.28
N ALA A 10 -1.97 23.22 2.21
CA ALA A 10 -2.54 22.12 2.96
C ALA A 10 -1.66 20.88 2.70
N GLY A 11 -0.88 20.47 3.70
CA GLY A 11 0.15 19.46 3.52
C GLY A 11 -0.50 18.13 3.18
N CYS A 12 -0.05 17.47 2.10
CA CYS A 12 -0.42 16.09 1.82
C CYS A 12 0.31 15.18 2.81
N ARG A 13 -0.42 14.53 3.72
CA ARG A 13 0.16 13.55 4.64
C ARG A 13 0.33 12.21 3.94
N ILE A 14 1.49 11.58 4.15
CA ILE A 14 1.88 10.31 3.55
C ILE A 14 2.10 9.29 4.67
N GLY A 15 1.50 8.11 4.54
CA GLY A 15 1.80 6.95 5.37
C GLY A 15 2.90 6.11 4.72
N VAL A 16 3.97 5.83 5.46
CA VAL A 16 5.03 4.90 5.03
C VAL A 16 4.84 3.63 5.83
N VAL A 17 4.42 2.56 5.16
CA VAL A 17 4.04 1.31 5.80
C VAL A 17 5.28 0.45 6.03
N GLN A 18 5.41 -0.08 7.23
CA GLN A 18 6.41 -1.09 7.59
C GLN A 18 5.69 -2.34 8.08
N MET A 19 6.05 -3.51 7.54
CA MET A 19 5.50 -4.80 7.91
C MET A 19 6.52 -5.91 7.67
N VAL A 20 6.23 -7.11 8.18
CA VAL A 20 7.05 -8.31 7.94
C VAL A 20 6.26 -9.26 7.06
N SER A 21 6.58 -9.28 5.76
CA SER A 21 5.93 -10.17 4.81
C SER A 21 6.35 -11.62 4.99
N THR A 22 5.41 -12.52 4.77
CA THR A 22 5.63 -13.98 4.80
C THR A 22 5.26 -14.62 3.46
N GLY A 23 5.30 -15.95 3.37
CA GLY A 23 4.76 -16.69 2.23
C GLY A 23 3.23 -16.76 2.17
N ASP A 24 2.53 -16.31 3.21
CA ASP A 24 1.07 -16.32 3.28
C ASP A 24 0.50 -14.99 2.78
N ILE A 25 -0.03 -15.01 1.55
CA ILE A 25 -0.61 -13.83 0.91
C ILE A 25 -1.78 -13.27 1.73
N GLU A 26 -2.64 -14.11 2.28
CA GLU A 26 -3.85 -13.62 2.97
C GLU A 26 -3.50 -12.96 4.29
N ALA A 27 -2.57 -13.56 5.05
CA ALA A 27 -2.08 -12.96 6.28
C ALA A 27 -1.42 -11.60 6.01
N ASN A 28 -0.61 -11.51 4.95
CA ASN A 28 0.05 -10.27 4.56
C ASN A 28 -0.96 -9.19 4.13
N LEU A 29 -1.94 -9.54 3.30
CA LEU A 29 -2.97 -8.60 2.83
C LEU A 29 -3.88 -8.14 3.99
N ALA A 30 -4.21 -9.02 4.94
CA ALA A 30 -4.96 -8.63 6.14
C ALA A 30 -4.19 -7.63 7.00
N GLN A 31 -2.90 -7.90 7.27
CA GLN A 31 -2.05 -6.96 8.01
C GLN A 31 -1.89 -5.63 7.27
N ALA A 32 -1.73 -5.67 5.94
CA ALA A 32 -1.63 -4.49 5.11
C ALA A 32 -2.89 -3.61 5.17
N ASP A 33 -4.09 -4.21 5.22
CA ASP A 33 -5.35 -3.47 5.35
C ASP A 33 -5.44 -2.72 6.69
N THR A 34 -5.05 -3.37 7.79
CA THR A 34 -4.97 -2.72 9.12
C THR A 34 -4.02 -1.51 9.10
N LEU A 35 -2.87 -1.62 8.43
CA LEU A 35 -1.91 -0.52 8.33
C LEU A 35 -2.43 0.63 7.43
N LEU A 36 -3.25 0.33 6.42
CA LEU A 36 -3.96 1.34 5.63
C LEU A 36 -5.04 2.05 6.43
N GLU A 37 -5.78 1.33 7.29
CA GLU A 37 -6.74 1.91 8.22
C GLU A 37 -6.06 2.89 9.17
N GLU A 38 -4.93 2.51 9.76
CA GLU A 38 -4.13 3.37 10.62
C GLU A 38 -3.63 4.62 9.87
N ALA A 39 -3.12 4.46 8.64
CA ALA A 39 -2.68 5.58 7.82
C ALA A 39 -3.84 6.54 7.50
N THR A 40 -5.00 6.00 7.15
CA THR A 40 -6.22 6.78 6.84
C THR A 40 -6.73 7.51 8.07
N ALA A 41 -6.80 6.85 9.22
CA ALA A 41 -7.14 7.45 10.51
C ALA A 41 -6.14 8.56 10.90
N GLY A 42 -4.87 8.37 10.55
CA GLY A 42 -3.82 9.37 10.68
C GLY A 42 -3.93 10.56 9.71
N GLY A 43 -4.89 10.54 8.77
CA GLY A 43 -5.13 11.60 7.79
C GLY A 43 -4.26 11.50 6.53
N ALA A 44 -3.64 10.36 6.27
CA ALA A 44 -2.88 10.15 5.04
C ALA A 44 -3.78 10.27 3.79
N ARG A 45 -3.18 10.74 2.69
CA ARG A 45 -3.76 10.75 1.35
C ARG A 45 -3.03 9.79 0.42
N ILE A 46 -1.80 9.43 0.78
CA ILE A 46 -0.95 8.49 0.07
C ILE A 46 -0.43 7.47 1.09
N ALA A 47 -0.45 6.20 0.75
CA ALA A 47 0.22 5.13 1.52
C ALA A 47 1.24 4.41 0.62
N VAL A 48 2.42 4.15 1.16
CA VAL A 48 3.53 3.50 0.45
C VAL A 48 3.87 2.19 1.14
N PHE A 49 3.75 1.07 0.43
CA PHE A 49 4.14 -0.26 0.91
C PHE A 49 5.61 -0.58 0.62
N PRO A 50 6.22 -1.49 1.41
CA PRO A 50 7.55 -2.01 1.10
C PRO A 50 7.52 -2.93 -0.13
N GLU A 51 8.71 -3.25 -0.65
CA GLU A 51 8.89 -4.31 -1.64
C GLU A 51 8.35 -5.65 -1.10
N ASN A 52 7.72 -6.45 -1.97
CA ASN A 52 7.20 -7.77 -1.64
C ASN A 52 6.24 -7.78 -0.44
N PHE A 53 5.50 -6.68 -0.21
CA PHE A 53 4.56 -6.58 0.92
C PHE A 53 3.51 -7.71 0.92
N ALA A 54 3.07 -8.13 -0.27
CA ALA A 54 2.01 -9.13 -0.43
C ALA A 54 2.52 -10.57 -0.30
N VAL A 55 3.77 -10.86 -0.66
CA VAL A 55 4.37 -12.19 -0.51
C VAL A 55 5.88 -12.12 -0.58
N LEU A 56 6.53 -12.77 0.39
CA LEU A 56 7.98 -12.96 0.42
C LEU A 56 8.30 -14.45 0.54
N ALA A 57 8.34 -15.13 -0.60
CA ALA A 57 8.64 -16.56 -0.68
C ALA A 57 9.36 -16.91 -2.00
N THR A 58 10.70 -16.99 -1.96
CA THR A 58 11.59 -17.14 -3.13
C THR A 58 11.16 -18.21 -4.14
N ARG A 59 10.64 -19.36 -3.69
CA ARG A 59 10.20 -20.43 -4.61
C ARG A 59 8.87 -20.16 -5.33
N GLN A 60 8.02 -19.32 -4.76
CA GLN A 60 6.67 -19.07 -5.27
C GLN A 60 6.57 -17.77 -6.06
N MET A 61 7.55 -16.86 -5.94
CA MET A 61 7.51 -15.53 -6.56
C MET A 61 7.25 -15.58 -8.06
N GLN A 62 7.90 -16.48 -8.80
CA GLN A 62 7.72 -16.54 -10.27
C GLN A 62 6.29 -16.93 -10.66
N ALA A 63 5.70 -17.92 -9.98
CA ALA A 63 4.32 -18.34 -10.24
C ALA A 63 3.30 -17.27 -9.83
N GLN A 64 3.57 -16.57 -8.72
CA GLN A 64 2.75 -15.43 -8.31
C GLN A 64 2.85 -14.28 -9.30
N GLY A 65 4.05 -13.93 -9.78
CA GLY A 65 4.23 -12.90 -10.81
C GLY A 65 3.53 -13.22 -12.13
N GLN A 66 3.51 -14.50 -12.56
CA GLN A 66 2.71 -14.92 -13.71
C GLN A 66 1.21 -14.77 -13.47
N THR A 67 0.74 -15.08 -12.26
CA THR A 67 -0.67 -14.92 -11.87
C THR A 67 -1.05 -13.44 -11.86
N GLU A 68 -0.20 -12.59 -11.26
CA GLU A 68 -0.39 -11.15 -11.23
C GLU A 68 -0.26 -10.51 -12.60
N ALA A 69 0.55 -11.04 -13.52
CA ALA A 69 0.58 -10.58 -14.91
C ALA A 69 -0.68 -10.98 -15.71
N GLY A 70 -1.40 -12.02 -15.26
CA GLY A 70 -2.55 -12.60 -15.93
C GLY A 70 -3.85 -11.79 -15.81
N SER A 71 -4.95 -12.44 -16.21
CA SER A 71 -6.30 -11.88 -16.25
C SER A 71 -7.01 -11.80 -14.89
N HIS A 72 -6.53 -12.55 -13.90
CA HIS A 72 -7.11 -12.62 -12.56
C HIS A 72 -6.06 -12.26 -11.50
N PRO A 73 -5.52 -11.03 -11.53
CA PRO A 73 -4.46 -10.64 -10.60
C PRO A 73 -5.05 -10.43 -9.21
N ARG A 74 -4.55 -11.16 -8.21
CA ARG A 74 -5.10 -11.09 -6.84
C ARG A 74 -4.62 -9.82 -6.14
N ILE A 75 -3.31 -9.58 -6.14
CA ILE A 75 -2.68 -8.48 -5.42
C ILE A 75 -3.03 -7.14 -6.09
N ARG A 76 -2.99 -7.05 -7.43
CA ARG A 76 -3.35 -5.80 -8.12
C ARG A 76 -4.84 -5.47 -7.97
N GLN A 77 -5.71 -6.48 -8.00
CA GLN A 77 -7.14 -6.27 -7.75
C GLN A 77 -7.35 -5.77 -6.31
N TRP A 78 -6.75 -6.44 -5.33
CA TRP A 78 -6.81 -6.01 -3.93
C TRP A 78 -6.32 -4.58 -3.73
N LEU A 79 -5.17 -4.20 -4.32
CA LEU A 79 -4.64 -2.83 -4.25
C LEU A 79 -5.65 -1.81 -4.80
N SER A 80 -6.28 -2.14 -5.93
CA SER A 80 -7.30 -1.29 -6.57
C SER A 80 -8.53 -1.12 -5.70
N GLU A 81 -8.99 -2.20 -5.07
CA GLU A 81 -10.14 -2.21 -4.17
C GLU A 81 -9.85 -1.42 -2.90
N ARG A 82 -8.69 -1.63 -2.26
CA ARG A 82 -8.30 -0.93 -1.03
C ARG A 82 -8.02 0.55 -1.22
N ALA A 83 -7.43 0.93 -2.36
CA ALA A 83 -7.26 2.35 -2.70
C ALA A 83 -8.61 3.08 -2.74
N ARG A 84 -9.64 2.44 -3.32
CA ARG A 84 -11.01 3.00 -3.35
C ARG A 84 -11.66 2.98 -1.98
N HIS A 85 -11.56 1.87 -1.24
CA HIS A 85 -12.17 1.71 0.07
C HIS A 85 -11.67 2.76 1.08
N HIS A 86 -10.35 2.95 1.16
CA HIS A 86 -9.73 3.89 2.10
C HIS A 86 -9.63 5.33 1.56
N ASN A 87 -10.03 5.55 0.29
CA ASN A 87 -9.84 6.81 -0.41
C ASN A 87 -8.38 7.30 -0.38
N LEU A 88 -7.46 6.37 -0.65
CA LEU A 88 -6.01 6.57 -0.65
C LEU A 88 -5.42 6.38 -2.05
N TRP A 89 -4.38 7.14 -2.35
CA TRP A 89 -3.41 6.73 -3.37
C TRP A 89 -2.45 5.71 -2.76
N ILE A 90 -2.34 4.52 -3.37
CA ILE A 90 -1.46 3.46 -2.86
C ILE A 90 -0.28 3.26 -3.81
N VAL A 91 0.93 3.36 -3.27
CA VAL A 91 2.16 2.90 -3.93
C VAL A 91 2.43 1.48 -3.44
N GLY A 92 2.07 0.48 -4.26
CA GLY A 92 2.11 -0.95 -3.90
C GLY A 92 3.51 -1.58 -3.82
N GLY A 93 4.57 -0.77 -3.69
CA GLY A 93 5.96 -1.25 -3.76
C GLY A 93 6.26 -1.97 -5.08
N SER A 94 7.03 -3.06 -4.99
CA SER A 94 7.24 -4.05 -6.04
C SER A 94 6.54 -5.37 -5.65
N PRO A 95 5.28 -5.59 -6.08
CA PRO A 95 4.65 -6.90 -6.00
C PRO A 95 5.34 -7.88 -6.97
N PRO A 96 5.24 -9.20 -6.74
CA PRO A 96 5.93 -10.23 -7.54
C PRO A 96 5.54 -10.27 -9.01
#